data_AF-S4RQT7-F1
#
_entry.id   AF-S4RQT7-F1
#
_cell.length_a   1.000
_cell.length_b   1.000
_cell.length_c   1.000
_cell.angle_alpha   90.00
_cell.angle_beta   90.00
_cell.angle_gamma   90.00
#
_symmetry.space_group_name_H-M   'P 1'
#
loop_
_entity.id
_entity.type
_entity.pdbx_description
1 polymer ?
#
loop_
_entity_poly.entity_id
_entity_poly.type
_entity_poly.pdbx_seq_one_letter_code
_entity_poly.pdbx_strand_id
1 'polypeptide(L)'
;MQNDTGEFVDLYVPRKCSASNRIIAAKDHASVQMNIAEVDPSTGRFNGQYKTYAICGPIRRMGESDDCILRLAKDDSIVSKTF
;
A
#
# COMPACT_ATOMS: atom_id res chain seq x y z
N MET A 1 -12.62 9.95 -13.29
CA MET A 1 -13.34 9.90 -14.56
C MET A 1 -13.38 11.32 -15.07
N GLN A 2 -12.94 11.55 -16.30
CA GLN A 2 -13.09 12.84 -16.97
C GLN A 2 -14.24 12.72 -17.97
N ASN A 3 -15.08 13.74 -18.05
CA ASN A 3 -16.08 13.86 -19.12
C ASN A 3 -15.42 14.38 -20.42
N ASP A 4 -16.19 14.48 -21.50
CA ASP A 4 -15.69 14.93 -22.80
C ASP A 4 -15.22 16.41 -22.80
N THR A 5 -15.61 17.19 -21.78
CA THR A 5 -15.16 18.58 -21.58
C THR A 5 -13.88 18.66 -20.73
N GLY A 6 -13.33 17.52 -20.28
CA GLY A 6 -12.09 17.44 -19.50
C GLY A 6 -12.25 17.66 -17.99
N GLU A 7 -13.48 17.76 -17.50
CA GLU A 7 -13.79 17.98 -16.09
C GLU A 7 -13.84 16.66 -15.32
N PHE A 8 -13.32 16.67 -14.08
CA PHE A 8 -13.41 15.53 -13.17
C PHE A 8 -14.81 15.44 -12.57
N VAL A 9 -15.52 14.35 -12.89
CA VAL A 9 -16.91 14.13 -12.43
C VAL A 9 -17.02 13.17 -11.24
N ASP A 10 -15.92 12.54 -10.82
CA ASP A 10 -15.91 11.60 -9.69
C ASP A 10 -15.88 12.33 -8.34
N LEU A 11 -16.62 11.79 -7.37
CA LEU A 11 -16.60 12.27 -5.98
C LEU A 11 -15.22 12.06 -5.30
N TYR A 12 -14.57 10.94 -5.59
CA TYR A 12 -13.23 10.62 -5.10
C TYR A 12 -12.63 9.48 -5.93
N VAL A 13 -11.30 9.36 -5.91
CA VAL A 13 -10.59 8.21 -6.46
C VAL A 13 -10.32 7.23 -5.32
N PRO A 14 -10.90 6.01 -5.33
CA PRO A 14 -10.70 5.06 -4.24
C PRO A 14 -9.27 4.52 -4.21
N ARG A 15 -8.83 4.12 -3.01
CA ARG A 15 -7.53 3.47 -2.83
C ARG A 15 -7.49 2.14 -3.58
N LYS A 16 -6.33 1.79 -4.12
CA LYS A 16 -6.06 0.46 -4.67
C LYS A 16 -5.19 -0.33 -3.71
N CYS A 17 -5.45 -1.62 -3.62
CA CYS A 17 -4.59 -2.56 -2.92
C CYS A 17 -3.21 -2.56 -3.59
N SER A 18 -2.16 -2.26 -2.83
CA SER A 18 -0.77 -2.26 -3.29
C SER A 18 -0.32 -3.64 -3.80
N ALA A 19 -0.92 -4.72 -3.28
CA ALA A 19 -0.55 -6.08 -3.65
C ALA A 19 -1.24 -6.58 -4.92
N SER A 20 -2.55 -6.31 -5.08
CA SER A 20 -3.38 -6.91 -6.13
C SER A 20 -3.97 -5.93 -7.12
N ASN A 21 -3.70 -4.63 -6.97
CA ASN A 21 -4.30 -3.54 -7.75
C ASN A 21 -5.84 -3.48 -7.71
N ARG A 22 -6.48 -4.27 -6.84
CA ARG A 22 -7.93 -4.26 -6.62
C ARG A 22 -8.35 -2.98 -5.91
N ILE A 23 -9.45 -2.39 -6.34
CA ILE A 23 -10.06 -1.23 -5.67
C ILE A 23 -10.53 -1.63 -4.27
N ILE A 24 -10.19 -0.81 -3.27
CA ILE A 24 -10.69 -0.94 -1.89
C ILE A 24 -12.00 -0.18 -1.79
N ALA A 25 -13.10 -0.92 -1.63
CA ALA A 25 -14.44 -0.34 -1.48
C ALA A 25 -14.61 0.36 -0.13
N ALA A 26 -15.52 1.33 -0.06
CA ALA A 26 -15.78 2.10 1.17
C ALA A 26 -16.25 1.25 2.37
N LYS A 27 -16.87 0.09 2.12
CA LYS A 27 -17.33 -0.86 3.16
C LYS A 27 -16.34 -2.01 3.43
N ASP A 28 -15.13 -1.96 2.86
CA ASP A 28 -14.09 -2.94 3.18
C ASP A 28 -13.41 -2.59 4.51
N HIS A 29 -14.10 -2.90 5.61
CA HIS A 29 -13.61 -2.66 6.98
C HIS A 29 -12.45 -3.57 7.36
N ALA A 30 -12.20 -4.62 6.59
CA ALA A 30 -11.03 -5.47 6.75
C ALA A 30 -9.81 -4.90 6.01
N SER A 31 -9.94 -3.86 5.19
CA SER A 31 -8.77 -3.21 4.59
C SER A 31 -7.91 -2.50 5.64
N VAL A 32 -6.58 -2.51 5.44
CA VAL A 32 -5.64 -1.76 6.27
C VAL A 32 -4.76 -0.89 5.42
N GLN A 33 -4.32 0.20 6.03
CA GLN A 33 -3.24 1.04 5.51
C GLN A 33 -2.15 1.05 6.57
N MET A 34 -0.94 0.68 6.16
CA MET A 34 0.21 0.54 7.04
C MET A 34 1.32 1.46 6.55
N ASN A 35 1.96 2.15 7.49
CA ASN A 35 3.12 2.97 7.23
C ASN A 35 4.36 2.24 7.76
N ILE A 36 5.36 2.04 6.90
CA ILE A 36 6.66 1.50 7.25
C ILE A 36 7.65 2.65 7.31
N ALA A 37 8.24 2.86 8.48
CA ALA A 37 9.21 3.91 8.73
C ALA A 37 10.48 3.72 7.89
N GLU A 38 10.95 4.79 7.27
CA GLU A 38 12.28 4.83 6.67
C GLU A 38 13.32 5.22 7.74
N VAL A 39 14.51 4.65 7.62
CA VAL A 39 15.61 4.88 8.55
C VAL A 39 16.78 5.55 7.84
N ASP A 40 17.46 6.44 8.55
CA ASP A 40 18.73 7.01 8.11
C ASP A 40 19.77 5.88 7.96
N PRO A 41 20.39 5.71 6.78
CA PRO A 41 21.38 4.66 6.53
C PRO A 41 22.60 4.71 7.45
N SER A 42 22.94 5.87 8.00
CA SER A 42 24.12 6.06 8.84
C SER A 42 23.85 5.84 10.33
N THR A 43 22.70 6.33 10.83
CA THR A 43 22.36 6.27 12.26
C THR A 43 21.35 5.18 12.62
N GLY A 44 20.66 4.61 11.64
CA GLY A 44 19.59 3.63 11.83
C GLY A 44 18.34 4.20 12.51
N ARG A 45 18.25 5.52 12.67
CA ARG A 45 17.13 6.19 13.34
C ARG A 45 16.05 6.57 12.33
N PHE A 46 14.81 6.67 12.81
CA PHE A 46 13.71 7.15 12.01
C PHE A 46 13.99 8.55 11.44
N ASN A 47 13.84 8.71 10.12
CA ASN A 47 14.16 9.95 9.42
C ASN A 47 12.94 10.88 9.22
N GLY A 48 11.76 10.50 9.73
CA GLY A 48 10.51 11.25 9.55
C GLY A 48 9.68 10.84 8.31
N GLN A 49 10.27 10.09 7.38
CA GLN A 49 9.62 9.58 6.17
C GLN A 49 9.13 8.15 6.36
N TYR A 50 8.10 7.77 5.62
CA TYR A 50 7.55 6.42 5.64
C TYR A 50 6.99 6.03 4.29
N LYS A 51 7.02 4.73 4.02
CA LYS A 51 6.36 4.12 2.87
C LYS A 51 5.00 3.59 3.29
N THR A 52 3.96 3.91 2.51
CA THR A 52 2.59 3.49 2.81
C THR A 52 2.14 2.35 1.90
N TYR A 53 1.62 1.28 2.49
CA TYR A 53 0.98 0.18 1.77
C TYR A 53 -0.49 0.07 2.15
N ALA A 54 -1.34 -0.23 1.16
CA ALA A 54 -2.75 -0.51 1.38
C ALA A 54 -3.05 -1.97 1.01
N ILE A 55 -3.55 -2.77 1.95
CA ILE A 55 -3.94 -4.16 1.71
C ILE A 55 -5.45 -4.29 1.83
N CYS A 56 -6.09 -4.89 0.83
CA CYS A 56 -7.54 -5.11 0.82
C CYS A 56 -7.94 -6.31 1.70
N GLY A 57 -9.18 -6.28 2.21
CA GLY A 57 -9.74 -7.31 3.08
C GLY A 57 -9.68 -8.73 2.52
N PRO A 58 -9.93 -8.98 1.22
CA PRO A 58 -9.83 -10.31 0.64
C PRO A 58 -8.44 -10.94 0.77
N ILE A 59 -7.36 -10.19 0.54
CA ILE A 59 -5.98 -10.71 0.70
C ILE A 59 -5.72 -11.09 2.15
N ARG A 60 -6.16 -10.26 3.10
CA ARG A 60 -6.03 -10.56 4.53
C ARG A 60 -6.84 -11.78 4.96
N ARG A 61 -8.03 -11.98 4.40
CA ARG A 61 -8.86 -13.15 4.69
C ARG A 61 -8.22 -14.44 4.18
N MET A 62 -7.53 -14.40 3.04
CA MET A 62 -6.84 -15.56 2.48
C MET A 62 -5.61 -15.97 3.27
N GLY A 63 -5.08 -15.09 4.14
CA GLY A 63 -3.84 -15.34 4.88
C GLY A 63 -2.59 -14.83 4.16
N GLU A 64 -2.68 -14.47 2.88
CA GLU A 64 -1.57 -14.03 2.02
C GLU A 64 -1.07 -12.59 2.29
N SER A 65 -1.46 -11.99 3.42
CA SER A 65 -1.14 -10.60 3.70
C SER A 65 0.33 -10.39 4.05
N ASP A 66 0.95 -11.36 4.71
CA ASP A 66 2.36 -11.28 5.11
C ASP A 66 3.29 -11.42 3.90
N ASP A 67 3.03 -12.41 3.04
CA ASP A 67 3.79 -12.64 1.80
C ASP A 67 3.72 -11.41 0.87
N CYS A 68 2.52 -10.84 0.71
CA CYS A 68 2.35 -9.62 -0.06
C CYS A 68 3.17 -8.44 0.47
N ILE A 69 3.22 -8.26 1.80
CA ILE A 69 4.01 -7.18 2.42
C ILE A 69 5.51 -7.46 2.27
N LEU A 70 5.94 -8.70 2.46
CA LEU A 70 7.34 -9.09 2.31
C LEU A 70 7.82 -8.81 0.88
N ARG A 71 7.03 -9.18 -0.12
CA ARG A 71 7.34 -8.91 -1.53
C ARG A 71 7.44 -7.40 -1.80
N LEU A 72 6.45 -6.62 -1.38
CA LEU A 72 6.44 -5.16 -1.54
C LEU A 72 7.65 -4.50 -0.86
N ALA A 73 7.99 -4.94 0.35
CA ALA A 73 9.12 -4.43 1.11
C ALA A 73 10.48 -4.81 0.47
N LYS A 74 10.59 -5.98 -0.17
CA LYS A 74 11.77 -6.35 -0.96
C LYS A 74 11.90 -5.50 -2.23
N ASP A 75 10.80 -5.27 -2.93
CA ASP A 75 10.75 -4.42 -4.13
C ASP A 75 11.21 -3.00 -3.80
N ASP A 76 10.76 -2.48 -2.66
CA ASP A 76 11.12 -1.14 -2.16
C ASP A 76 12.44 -1.09 -1.38
N SER A 77 13.23 -2.16 -1.39
CA SER A 77 14.55 -2.25 -0.74
C SER A 77 14.53 -1.96 0.77
N ILE A 78 13.39 -2.17 1.42
CA ILE A 78 13.23 -2.12 2.88
C ILE A 78 13.75 -3.42 3.50
N VAL A 79 13.47 -4.55 2.85
CA VAL A 79 13.98 -5.88 3.21
C VAL A 79 15.12 -6.25 2.27
N SER A 80 16.14 -6.93 2.80
CA SER A 80 17.27 -7.42 2.00
C SER A 80 16.82 -8.33 0.85
N LYS A 81 17.46 -8.19 -0.31
CA LYS A 81 17.20 -9.01 -1.51
C LYS A 81 17.77 -10.43 -1.41
N THR A 82 18.69 -10.66 -0.49
CA THR A 82 19.38 -11.95 -0.31
C THR A 82 18.61 -12.91 0.59
N PHE A 83 17.38 -12.56 0.97
CA PHE A 83 16.51 -13.35 1.85
C PHE A 83 15.51 -14.19 1.05
#